data_AF-A0A2G8SNS1-F1
#
_entry.id   AF-A0A2G8SNS1-F1
#
_cell.length_a   1.000
_cell.length_b   1.000
_cell.length_c   1.000
_cell.angle_alpha   90.00
_cell.angle_beta   90.00
_cell.angle_gamma   90.00
#
_symmetry.space_group_name_H-M   'P 1'
#
loop_
_entity.id
_entity.type
_entity.pdbx_description
1 polymer ?
#
loop_
_entity_poly.entity_id
_entity_poly.type
_entity_poly.pdbx_seq_one_letter_code
_entity_poly.pdbx_strand_id
1 'polypeptide(L)'
;MAANSICELQADAIVRRHPSMRVASLRLSWSVPSREAATRGDSERRKNDLWGYVQHESGAEAFLLAVPAGESGKWSGHERFFITAPDTASDVPTMELYERYWKDVPIKEGKDLSGHKGFFDCSKAERLLGWVHRNPGE
;
A
#
# COMPACT_ATOMS: atom_id res chain seq x y z
N MET A 1 9.90 -12.06 1.49
CA MET A 1 9.46 -11.19 2.61
C MET A 1 10.58 -10.70 3.53
N ALA A 2 11.68 -11.43 3.77
CA ALA A 2 12.70 -11.01 4.76
C ALA A 2 13.50 -9.74 4.41
N ALA A 3 13.80 -9.48 3.13
CA ALA A 3 14.65 -8.35 2.74
C ALA A 3 14.06 -6.98 3.11
N ASN A 4 12.75 -6.77 2.88
CA ASN A 4 12.09 -5.49 3.19
C ASN A 4 12.13 -5.18 4.69
N SER A 5 11.89 -6.19 5.55
CA SER A 5 11.95 -6.01 6.99
C SER A 5 13.35 -5.67 7.49
N ILE A 6 14.41 -6.19 6.86
CA ILE A 6 15.79 -5.84 7.20
C ILE A 6 16.08 -4.38 6.90
N CYS A 7 15.72 -3.89 5.70
CA CYS A 7 15.93 -2.49 5.33
C CYS A 7 15.16 -1.54 6.26
N GLU A 8 13.93 -1.90 6.64
CA GLU A 8 13.13 -1.11 7.58
C GLU A 8 13.74 -1.05 8.98
N LEU A 9 14.33 -2.16 9.46
CA LEU A 9 15.07 -2.18 10.73
C LEU A 9 16.34 -1.33 10.66
N GLN A 10 17.04 -1.36 9.52
CA GLN A 10 18.19 -0.50 9.29
C GLN A 10 17.79 0.98 9.28
N ALA A 11 16.66 1.33 8.65
CA ALA A 11 16.12 2.68 8.68
C ALA A 11 15.81 3.15 10.11
N ASP A 12 15.19 2.32 10.95
CA ASP A 12 14.96 2.63 12.37
C ASP A 12 16.28 2.91 13.12
N ALA A 13 17.31 2.10 12.87
CA ALA A 13 18.63 2.29 13.48
C ALA A 13 19.30 3.59 13.04
N ILE A 14 19.19 3.92 11.76
CA ILE A 14 19.76 5.13 11.14
C ILE A 14 19.12 6.40 11.72
N VAL A 15 17.80 6.48 11.78
CA VAL A 15 17.11 7.68 12.31
C VAL A 15 17.34 7.86 13.82
N ARG A 16 17.55 6.76 14.57
CA ARG A 16 17.95 6.84 15.98
C ARG A 16 19.35 7.44 16.15
N ARG A 17 20.27 7.14 15.23
CA ARG A 17 21.65 7.68 15.26
C ARG A 17 21.72 9.13 14.75
N HIS A 18 20.81 9.50 13.86
CA HIS A 18 20.72 10.80 13.21
C HIS A 18 19.29 11.36 13.33
N PRO A 19 18.92 11.99 14.45
CA PRO A 19 17.53 12.38 14.73
C PRO A 19 16.91 13.38 13.76
N SER A 20 17.73 14.16 13.03
CA SER A 20 17.28 15.07 11.98
C SER A 20 16.99 14.36 10.65
N MET A 21 17.42 13.11 10.48
CA MET A 21 17.17 12.35 9.27
C MET A 21 15.75 11.81 9.25
N ARG A 22 15.16 11.86 8.06
CA ARG A 22 13.83 11.35 7.78
C ARG A 22 13.91 10.25 6.75
N VAL A 23 13.24 9.13 7.01
CA VAL A 23 13.18 7.98 6.08
C VAL A 23 11.73 7.62 5.84
N ALA A 24 11.38 7.38 4.58
CA ALA A 24 10.08 6.84 4.18
C ALA A 24 10.30 5.50 3.50
N SER A 25 9.76 4.42 4.08
CA SER A 25 9.74 3.10 3.46
C SER A 25 8.41 2.89 2.76
N LEU A 26 8.44 2.77 1.44
CA LEU A 26 7.26 2.55 0.62
C LEU A 26 7.07 1.05 0.36
N ARG A 27 5.95 0.50 0.83
CA ARG A 27 5.54 -0.89 0.62
C ARG A 27 4.61 -0.94 -0.58
N LEU A 28 5.21 -1.01 -1.76
CA LEU A 28 4.46 -1.16 -3.00
C LEU A 28 3.90 -2.57 -3.10
N SER A 29 2.61 -2.64 -3.44
CA SER A 29 2.02 -3.86 -3.98
C SER A 29 2.50 -4.11 -5.42
N TRP A 30 2.02 -5.19 -6.05
CA TRP A 30 2.35 -5.51 -7.42
C TRP A 30 2.05 -4.32 -8.37
N SER A 31 3.10 -3.79 -9.01
CA SER A 31 2.97 -2.62 -9.88
C SER A 31 2.60 -3.01 -11.30
N VAL A 32 1.55 -2.38 -11.85
CA VAL A 32 0.94 -2.72 -13.14
C VAL A 32 0.57 -1.48 -13.94
N PRO A 33 0.37 -1.57 -15.26
CA PRO A 33 0.04 -0.40 -16.08
C PRO A 33 -1.41 0.05 -15.92
N SER A 34 -2.33 -0.87 -15.62
CA SER A 34 -3.76 -0.57 -15.48
C SER A 34 -4.48 -1.59 -14.59
N ARG A 35 -5.73 -1.31 -14.22
CA ARG A 35 -6.55 -2.24 -13.43
C ARG A 35 -6.89 -3.50 -14.24
N GLU A 36 -7.15 -3.36 -15.54
CA GLU A 36 -7.41 -4.48 -16.44
C GLU A 36 -6.19 -5.40 -16.54
N ALA A 37 -4.98 -4.84 -16.52
CA ALA A 37 -3.77 -5.66 -16.43
C ALA A 37 -3.68 -6.37 -15.07
N ALA A 38 -4.13 -5.72 -14.00
CA ALA A 38 -4.17 -6.29 -12.66
C ALA A 38 -5.16 -7.46 -12.55
N THR A 39 -6.32 -7.41 -13.22
CA THR A 39 -7.34 -8.48 -13.10
C THR A 39 -7.07 -9.68 -14.01
N ARG A 40 -6.22 -9.54 -15.04
CA ARG A 40 -5.84 -10.66 -15.94
C ARG A 40 -5.25 -11.85 -15.18
N GLY A 41 -5.56 -13.04 -15.71
CA GLY A 41 -5.02 -14.31 -15.23
C GLY A 41 -5.80 -14.90 -14.05
N ASP A 42 -5.19 -15.88 -13.40
CA ASP A 42 -5.78 -16.58 -12.27
C ASP A 42 -5.70 -15.73 -10.99
N SER A 43 -6.85 -15.19 -10.59
CA SER A 43 -6.99 -14.35 -9.40
C SER A 43 -6.57 -15.09 -8.12
N GLU A 44 -6.77 -16.41 -8.03
CA GLU A 44 -6.51 -17.17 -6.80
C GLU A 44 -5.02 -17.24 -6.46
N ARG A 45 -4.15 -17.13 -7.47
CA ARG A 45 -2.69 -17.09 -7.27
C ARG A 45 -2.25 -15.87 -6.45
N ARG A 46 -3.04 -14.81 -6.43
CA ARG A 46 -2.74 -13.54 -5.75
C ARG A 46 -3.33 -13.44 -4.34
N LYS A 47 -3.96 -14.51 -3.83
CA LYS A 47 -4.59 -14.52 -2.49
C LYS A 47 -3.64 -14.15 -1.35
N ASN A 48 -2.37 -14.55 -1.44
CA ASN A 48 -1.37 -14.28 -0.40
C ASN A 48 -0.86 -12.83 -0.43
N ASP A 49 -1.03 -12.13 -1.55
CA ASP A 49 -0.79 -10.70 -1.68
C ASP A 49 -2.09 -9.88 -1.49
N LEU A 50 -3.16 -10.55 -1.05
CA LEU A 50 -4.48 -9.97 -0.81
C LEU A 50 -5.02 -9.20 -2.04
N TRP A 51 -4.68 -9.67 -3.24
CA TRP A 51 -5.04 -9.01 -4.51
C TRP A 51 -4.63 -7.53 -4.59
N GLY A 52 -3.64 -7.12 -3.78
CA GLY A 52 -3.11 -5.77 -3.80
C GLY A 52 -2.35 -5.50 -5.09
N TYR A 53 -2.60 -4.33 -5.68
CA TYR A 53 -1.87 -3.83 -6.83
C TYR A 53 -1.66 -2.33 -6.70
N VAL A 54 -0.81 -1.76 -7.53
CA VAL A 54 -0.66 -0.31 -7.67
C VAL A 54 -0.36 0.01 -9.12
N GLN A 55 -1.05 1.00 -9.69
CA GLN A 55 -0.73 1.43 -11.04
C GLN A 55 0.60 2.20 -11.09
N HIS A 56 1.37 2.03 -12.17
CA HIS A 56 2.72 2.58 -12.30
C HIS A 56 2.80 4.08 -11.99
N GLU A 57 1.90 4.89 -12.53
CA GLU A 57 1.89 6.35 -12.34
C GLU A 57 1.65 6.72 -10.87
N SER A 58 0.62 6.15 -10.25
CA SER A 58 0.35 6.33 -8.83
C SER A 58 1.48 5.82 -7.94
N GLY A 59 2.12 4.72 -8.30
CA GLY A 59 3.28 4.19 -7.59
C GLY A 59 4.48 5.14 -7.67
N ALA A 60 4.74 5.73 -8.84
CA ALA A 60 5.79 6.72 -9.06
C ALA A 60 5.51 8.02 -8.29
N GLU A 61 4.26 8.49 -8.27
CA GLU A 61 3.84 9.66 -7.50
C GLU A 61 4.13 9.47 -6.00
N ALA A 62 3.94 8.28 -5.44
CA ALA A 62 4.28 8.00 -4.04
C ALA A 62 5.77 8.25 -3.73
N PHE A 63 6.68 7.90 -4.64
CA PHE A 63 8.11 8.18 -4.48
C PHE A 63 8.38 9.68 -4.49
N LEU A 64 7.74 10.44 -5.39
CA LEU A 64 7.90 11.89 -5.46
C LEU A 64 7.37 12.57 -4.19
N LEU A 65 6.20 12.15 -3.69
CA LEU A 65 5.59 12.69 -2.47
C LEU A 65 6.37 12.31 -1.19
N ALA A 66 7.05 11.17 -1.20
CA ALA A 66 7.90 10.75 -0.07
C ALA A 66 9.16 11.60 0.07
N VAL A 67 9.68 12.12 -1.04
CA VAL A 67 10.82 13.04 -1.04
C VAL A 67 10.31 14.45 -0.68
N PRO A 68 10.79 15.07 0.41
CA PRO A 68 10.33 16.39 0.81
C PRO A 68 10.66 17.45 -0.25
N ALA A 69 9.64 18.18 -0.71
CA ALA A 69 9.82 19.54 -1.22
C ALA A 69 9.95 20.51 -0.04
N GLY A 70 11.05 20.41 0.72
CA GLY A 70 11.32 21.24 1.91
C GLY A 70 10.79 20.67 3.24
N GLU A 71 10.98 21.42 4.33
CA GLU A 71 10.58 21.10 5.72
C GLU A 71 9.05 21.10 5.91
N SER A 72 8.33 20.25 5.18
CA SER A 72 6.96 19.92 5.56
C SER A 72 7.05 19.02 6.80
N GLY A 73 6.96 19.64 7.99
CA GLY A 73 7.01 19.00 9.32
C GLY A 73 5.87 18.02 9.61
N LYS A 74 5.35 17.32 8.60
CA LYS A 74 4.27 16.34 8.71
C LYS A 74 4.69 15.08 9.47
N TRP A 75 5.98 14.71 9.43
CA TRP A 75 6.54 13.61 10.22
C TRP A 75 8.06 13.76 10.41
N SER A 76 8.59 13.03 11.40
CA SER A 76 10.02 12.91 11.70
C SER A 76 10.39 11.42 11.85
N GLY A 77 11.69 11.13 11.82
CA GLY A 77 12.18 9.75 11.95
C GLY A 77 11.83 8.85 10.76
N HIS A 78 11.43 7.62 11.03
CA HIS A 78 11.16 6.61 10.00
C HIS A 78 9.67 6.24 9.96
N GLU A 79 9.06 6.42 8.80
CA GLU A 79 7.67 6.04 8.54
C GLU A 79 7.57 5.00 7.43
N ARG A 80 6.57 4.13 7.54
CA ARG A 80 6.27 3.05 6.59
C ARG A 80 4.88 3.26 6.00
N PHE A 81 4.77 3.14 4.69
CA PHE A 81 3.55 3.44 3.95
C PHE A 81 3.14 2.27 3.08
N PHE A 82 1.88 1.83 3.19
CA PHE A 82 1.30 0.98 2.15
C PHE A 82 0.97 1.84 0.94
N ILE A 83 1.49 1.44 -0.21
CA ILE A 83 1.27 2.07 -1.50
C ILE A 83 0.54 1.03 -2.37
N THR A 84 -0.78 1.06 -2.29
CA THR A 84 -1.68 0.06 -2.88
C THR A 84 -3.00 0.72 -3.26
N ALA A 85 -3.57 0.31 -4.38
CA ALA A 85 -4.88 0.73 -4.85
C ALA A 85 -5.98 0.46 -3.79
N PRO A 86 -7.05 1.28 -3.76
CA PRO A 86 -8.11 1.16 -2.77
C PRO A 86 -9.03 -0.03 -3.02
N ASP A 87 -8.87 -0.74 -4.13
CA ASP A 87 -9.67 -1.88 -4.55
C ASP A 87 -8.80 -3.12 -4.83
N THR A 88 -9.44 -4.29 -4.97
CA THR A 88 -8.77 -5.56 -5.26
C THR A 88 -8.58 -5.77 -6.76
N ALA A 89 -7.45 -6.37 -7.15
CA ALA A 89 -7.19 -6.90 -8.48
C ALA A 89 -7.95 -8.23 -8.75
N SER A 90 -9.26 -8.20 -8.57
CA SER A 90 -10.18 -9.33 -8.75
C SER A 90 -11.55 -8.81 -9.20
N ASP A 91 -12.25 -9.61 -10.00
CA ASP A 91 -13.66 -9.35 -10.35
C ASP A 91 -14.62 -9.94 -9.32
N VAL A 92 -14.13 -10.83 -8.45
CA VAL A 92 -14.88 -11.38 -7.30
C VAL A 92 -14.94 -10.33 -6.18
N PRO A 93 -16.12 -10.06 -5.58
CA PRO A 93 -16.26 -9.14 -4.45
C PRO A 93 -15.35 -9.48 -3.27
N THR A 94 -14.85 -8.45 -2.58
CA THR A 94 -13.88 -8.58 -1.48
C THR A 94 -14.40 -9.47 -0.35
N MET A 95 -15.67 -9.34 0.03
CA MET A 95 -16.24 -10.16 1.09
C MET A 95 -16.24 -11.66 0.73
N GLU A 96 -16.52 -12.00 -0.53
CA GLU A 96 -16.51 -13.39 -1.00
C GLU A 96 -15.07 -13.95 -1.03
N LEU A 97 -14.09 -13.14 -1.41
CA LEU A 97 -12.67 -13.50 -1.31
C LEU A 97 -12.24 -13.74 0.15
N TYR A 98 -12.69 -12.88 1.07
CA TYR A 98 -12.44 -13.04 2.49
C TYR A 98 -13.05 -14.35 3.02
N GLU A 99 -14.32 -14.63 2.74
CA GLU A 99 -14.98 -15.86 3.18
C GLU A 99 -14.32 -17.13 2.62
N ARG A 100 -13.82 -17.08 1.38
CA ARG A 100 -13.18 -18.23 0.73
C ARG A 100 -11.80 -18.54 1.30
N TYR A 101 -11.01 -17.53 1.63
CA TYR A 101 -9.58 -17.71 1.93
C TYR A 101 -9.16 -17.34 3.35
N TRP A 102 -9.89 -16.44 4.00
CA TRP A 102 -9.48 -15.79 5.24
C TRP A 102 -10.61 -15.66 6.27
N LYS A 103 -11.68 -16.48 6.16
CA LYS A 103 -12.88 -16.40 7.02
C LYS A 103 -12.62 -16.41 8.52
N ASP A 104 -11.53 -17.05 8.93
CA ASP A 104 -11.16 -17.22 10.35
C ASP A 104 -10.31 -16.04 10.86
N VAL A 105 -9.99 -15.05 10.01
CA VAL A 105 -9.19 -13.87 10.36
C VAL A 105 -10.13 -12.75 10.82
N PRO A 106 -10.07 -12.28 12.08
CA PRO A 106 -10.97 -11.23 12.54
C PRO A 106 -10.90 -9.95 11.69
N ILE A 107 -12.07 -9.45 11.28
CA ILE A 107 -12.20 -8.15 10.62
C ILE A 107 -12.06 -7.06 11.69
N LYS A 108 -11.11 -6.14 11.51
CA LYS A 108 -10.95 -4.99 12.40
C LYS A 108 -12.18 -4.09 12.35
N GLU A 109 -12.52 -3.50 13.48
CA GLU A 109 -13.60 -2.50 13.57
C GLU A 109 -13.40 -1.38 12.54
N GLY A 110 -14.48 -1.02 11.84
CA GLY A 110 -14.46 0.00 10.79
C GLY A 110 -13.87 -0.45 9.45
N LYS A 111 -13.38 -1.69 9.31
CA LYS A 111 -12.93 -2.20 8.01
C LYS A 111 -14.14 -2.54 7.13
N ASP A 112 -14.25 -1.80 6.03
CA ASP A 112 -15.27 -2.01 5.02
C ASP A 112 -14.76 -2.94 3.91
N LEU A 113 -15.48 -4.04 3.67
CA LEU A 113 -15.21 -5.03 2.61
C LEU A 113 -16.31 -5.04 1.53
N SER A 114 -17.12 -3.98 1.45
CA SER A 114 -18.16 -3.84 0.42
C SER A 114 -17.58 -3.74 -0.98
N GLY A 115 -18.29 -4.31 -1.95
CA GLY A 115 -17.87 -4.32 -3.36
C GLY A 115 -16.49 -4.94 -3.55
N HIS A 116 -15.57 -4.16 -4.11
CA HIS A 116 -14.19 -4.58 -4.40
C HIS A 116 -13.16 -3.83 -3.55
N LYS A 117 -13.55 -3.23 -2.41
CA LYS A 117 -12.61 -2.49 -1.54
C LYS A 117 -11.44 -3.37 -1.11
N GLY A 118 -10.22 -2.85 -1.20
CA GLY A 118 -8.99 -3.58 -0.92
C GLY A 118 -8.77 -3.87 0.56
N PHE A 119 -7.89 -4.82 0.85
CA PHE A 119 -7.59 -5.22 2.23
C PHE A 119 -6.61 -4.27 2.94
N PHE A 120 -5.78 -3.54 2.20
CA PHE A 120 -4.79 -2.62 2.76
C PHE A 120 -5.43 -1.32 3.27
N ASP A 121 -4.81 -0.72 4.29
CA ASP A 121 -5.15 0.60 4.81
C ASP A 121 -4.04 1.59 4.42
N CYS A 122 -4.36 2.44 3.47
CA CYS A 122 -3.45 3.47 2.92
C CYS A 122 -3.66 4.84 3.58
N SER A 123 -4.49 4.95 4.62
CA SER A 123 -4.85 6.24 5.25
C SER A 123 -3.63 7.00 5.81
N LYS A 124 -2.57 6.29 6.21
CA LYS A 124 -1.32 6.94 6.64
C LYS A 124 -0.62 7.64 5.47
N ALA A 125 -0.58 7.03 4.28
CA ALA A 125 0.01 7.61 3.09
C ALA A 125 -0.78 8.85 2.65
N GLU A 126 -2.11 8.79 2.72
CA GLU A 126 -2.98 9.93 2.49
C GLU A 126 -2.67 11.09 3.45
N ARG A 127 -2.65 10.84 4.77
CA ARG A 127 -2.44 11.90 5.76
C ARG A 127 -1.05 12.54 5.70
N LEU A 128 0.00 11.73 5.60
CA LEU A 128 1.38 12.22 5.74
C LEU A 128 2.01 12.60 4.41
N LEU A 129 1.73 11.85 3.35
CA LEU A 129 2.29 12.11 2.01
C LEU A 129 1.33 12.93 1.13
N GLY A 130 0.03 12.94 1.45
CA GLY A 130 -1.00 13.43 0.51
C GLY A 130 -1.24 12.45 -0.64
N TRP A 131 -0.80 11.20 -0.50
CA TRP A 131 -0.88 10.22 -1.57
C TRP A 131 -2.24 9.52 -1.57
N VAL A 132 -2.90 9.52 -2.71
CA VAL A 132 -4.09 8.72 -3.01
C VAL A 132 -3.84 8.07 -4.36
N HIS A 133 -4.13 6.78 -4.47
CA HIS A 133 -4.04 6.08 -5.75
C HIS A 133 -5.08 6.66 -6.72
N ARG A 134 -4.62 7.17 -7.85
CA ARG A 134 -5.45 7.71 -8.94
C ARG A 134 -5.44 6.73 -10.09
N ASN A 135 -6.63 6.45 -10.62
CA ASN A 135 -6.79 5.73 -11.87
C ASN A 135 -6.66 6.76 -13.02
N PRO A 136 -5.71 6.62 -13.95
CA PRO A 136 -5.66 7.45 -15.14
C PRO A 136 -6.96 7.23 -15.93
N GLY A 137 -7.76 8.28 -16.09
CA GLY A 137 -9.06 8.23 -16.78
C GLY A 137 -10.29 8.51 -15.90
N GLU A 138 -10.09 8.74 -14.60
CA GLU A 138 -11.02 9.51 -13.76
C GLU A 138 -10.64 11.00 -13.71
#